data_AF-A0A8J7HVM4-F1
#
_entry.id   AF-A0A8J7HVM4-F1
#
_cell.length_a   1.000
_cell.length_b   1.000
_cell.length_c   1.000
_cell.angle_alpha   90.00
_cell.angle_beta   90.00
_cell.angle_gamma   90.00
#
_symmetry.space_group_name_H-M   'P 1'
#
loop_
_entity.id
_entity.type
_entity.pdbx_description
1 polymer ?
#
loop_
_entity_poly.entity_id
_entity_poly.type
_entity_poly.pdbx_seq_one_letter_code
_entity_poly.pdbx_strand_id
1 'polypeptide(L)'
;MIQELLEKIKQQNQIIEAQGQAIAQLQAQNEQHVRAIAQLQTLLPPSADFMPPGWDAEVWRKLPAPDKRHFCYLSRRRRFRPSQQGQGEAPALPAVTAEQMKQKQKDELQRLVGKVSPEQKQQLEAAKFEALRDFWSQAPEEDQRNMPF
;
A
#
# COMPACT_ATOMS: atom_id res chain seq x y z
N MET A 1 -52.72 14.28 -18.66
CA MET A 1 -52.76 13.57 -17.35
C MET A 1 -52.13 12.17 -17.41
N ILE A 2 -52.69 11.18 -18.12
CA ILE A 2 -52.11 9.80 -18.14
C ILE A 2 -50.74 9.73 -18.84
N GLN A 3 -50.59 10.40 -19.99
CA GLN A 3 -49.30 10.45 -20.71
C GLN A 3 -48.19 11.16 -19.92
N GLU A 4 -48.52 12.23 -19.21
CA GLU A 4 -47.60 12.91 -18.29
C GLU A 4 -47.15 12.01 -17.14
N LEU A 5 -48.06 11.18 -16.62
CA LEU A 5 -47.76 10.22 -15.57
C LEU A 5 -46.80 9.13 -16.05
N LEU A 6 -47.04 8.63 -17.27
CA LEU A 6 -46.18 7.63 -17.92
C LEU A 6 -44.76 8.17 -18.18
N GLU A 7 -44.64 9.41 -18.66
CA GLU A 7 -43.33 10.04 -18.85
C GLU A 7 -42.59 10.27 -17.51
N LYS A 8 -43.30 10.68 -16.46
CA LYS A 8 -42.71 10.78 -15.10
C LYS A 8 -42.22 9.43 -14.57
N ILE A 9 -43.00 8.36 -14.75
CA ILE A 9 -42.60 7.00 -14.32
C ILE A 9 -41.38 6.53 -15.10
N LYS A 10 -41.33 6.80 -16.41
CA LYS A 10 -40.18 6.45 -17.26
C LYS A 10 -38.91 7.19 -16.82
N GLN A 11 -39.01 8.48 -16.52
CA GLN A 11 -37.91 9.26 -15.97
C GLN A 11 -37.47 8.75 -14.59
N GLN A 12 -38.41 8.41 -13.70
CA GLN A 12 -38.08 7.85 -12.39
C GLN A 12 -37.34 6.52 -12.50
N ASN A 13 -37.76 5.62 -13.40
CA ASN A 13 -37.08 4.34 -13.59
C ASN A 13 -35.63 4.52 -14.08
N GLN A 14 -35.38 5.47 -14.99
CA GLN A 14 -34.02 5.79 -15.44
C GLN A 14 -33.14 6.31 -14.30
N ILE A 15 -33.70 7.13 -13.40
CA ILE A 15 -32.98 7.63 -12.23
C ILE A 15 -32.66 6.49 -11.27
N ILE A 16 -33.60 5.56 -11.03
CA ILE A 16 -33.41 4.41 -10.16
C ILE A 16 -32.31 3.49 -10.72
N GLU A 17 -32.29 3.23 -12.03
CA GLU A 17 -31.25 2.43 -12.67
C GLU A 17 -29.86 3.07 -12.52
N ALA A 18 -29.76 4.38 -12.79
CA ALA A 18 -28.51 5.12 -12.62
C ALA A 18 -28.02 5.12 -11.16
N GLN A 19 -28.93 5.26 -10.19
CA GLN A 19 -28.60 5.16 -8.78
C GLN A 19 -28.14 3.75 -8.39
N GLY A 20 -28.79 2.70 -8.91
CA GLY A 20 -28.38 1.31 -8.69
C GLY A 20 -26.96 1.04 -9.20
N GLN A 21 -26.61 1.55 -10.37
CA GLN A 21 -25.26 1.45 -10.93
C GLN A 21 -24.23 2.22 -10.09
N ALA A 22 -24.56 3.43 -9.64
CA ALA A 22 -23.69 4.23 -8.78
C ALA A 22 -23.43 3.54 -7.43
N ILE A 23 -24.46 2.94 -6.82
CA ILE A 23 -24.33 2.18 -5.58
C ILE A 23 -23.43 0.95 -5.78
N ALA A 24 -23.61 0.21 -6.87
CA ALA A 24 -22.77 -0.94 -7.20
C ALA A 24 -21.29 -0.53 -7.39
N GLN A 25 -21.02 0.61 -8.04
CA GLN A 25 -19.66 1.14 -8.18
C GLN A 25 -19.06 1.55 -6.83
N LEU A 26 -19.82 2.22 -5.96
CA LEU A 26 -19.36 2.60 -4.63
C LEU A 26 -19.07 1.38 -3.75
N GLN A 27 -19.87 0.32 -3.87
CA GLN A 27 -19.63 -0.95 -3.19
C GLN A 27 -18.32 -1.59 -3.68
N ALA A 28 -18.09 -1.64 -5.00
CA ALA A 28 -16.86 -2.17 -5.58
C ALA A 28 -15.62 -1.35 -5.15
N GLN A 29 -15.73 -0.02 -5.10
CA GLN A 29 -14.65 0.84 -4.57
C GLN A 29 -14.39 0.57 -3.08
N ASN A 30 -15.44 0.46 -2.27
CA ASN A 30 -15.28 0.13 -0.85
C ASN A 30 -14.60 -1.22 -0.64
N GLU A 31 -14.93 -2.24 -1.43
CA GLU A 31 -14.25 -3.53 -1.37
C GLU A 31 -12.76 -3.42 -1.73
N GLN A 32 -12.43 -2.63 -2.75
CA GLN A 32 -11.04 -2.36 -3.12
C GLN A 32 -10.28 -1.64 -1.99
N HIS A 33 -10.91 -0.65 -1.35
CA HIS A 33 -10.33 0.04 -0.20
C HIS A 33 -10.09 -0.91 0.98
N VAL A 34 -11.04 -1.79 1.30
CA VAL A 34 -10.88 -2.79 2.36
C VAL A 34 -9.73 -3.74 2.04
N ARG A 35 -9.60 -4.19 0.78
CA ARG A 35 -8.48 -5.04 0.35
C ARG A 35 -7.14 -4.30 0.44
N ALA A 36 -7.07 -3.05 0.01
CA ALA A 36 -5.85 -2.23 0.09
C ALA A 36 -5.42 -1.99 1.55
N ILE A 37 -6.37 -1.68 2.43
CA ILE A 37 -6.11 -1.52 3.87
C ILE A 37 -5.56 -2.82 4.46
N ALA A 38 -6.11 -3.99 4.09
CA ALA A 38 -5.60 -5.27 4.56
C ALA A 38 -4.18 -5.59 4.06
N GLN A 39 -3.86 -5.22 2.83
CA GLN A 39 -2.50 -5.35 2.27
C GLN A 39 -1.50 -4.42 2.99
N LEU A 40 -1.90 -3.19 3.32
CA LEU A 40 -1.08 -2.28 4.13
C LEU A 40 -0.85 -2.82 5.55
N GLN A 41 -1.86 -3.48 6.15
CA GLN A 41 -1.75 -4.11 7.47
C GLN A 41 -0.80 -5.32 7.53
N THR A 42 -0.51 -5.96 6.40
CA THR A 42 0.52 -7.02 6.33
C THR A 42 1.94 -6.47 6.25
N LEU A 43 2.11 -5.21 5.83
CA LEU A 43 3.42 -4.60 5.58
C LEU A 43 3.94 -3.76 6.74
N LEU A 44 3.06 -3.28 7.62
CA LEU A 44 3.42 -2.42 8.76
C LEU A 44 3.05 -3.08 10.09
N PRO A 45 3.91 -3.03 11.12
CA PRO A 45 3.46 -3.30 12.49
C PRO A 45 2.33 -2.31 12.81
N PRO A 46 1.24 -2.76 13.47
CA PRO A 46 0.07 -1.91 13.67
C PRO A 46 0.49 -0.69 14.46
N SER A 47 0.32 0.50 13.87
CA SER A 47 0.39 1.74 14.65
C SER A 47 -0.61 1.62 15.81
N ALA A 48 -0.26 2.17 16.97
CA ALA A 48 -1.17 2.25 18.11
C ALA A 48 -2.48 2.99 17.78
N ASP A 49 -2.51 3.71 16.66
CA ASP A 49 -3.65 4.46 16.14
C ASP A 49 -4.59 3.64 15.25
N PHE A 50 -4.25 2.39 14.94
CA PHE A 50 -5.12 1.54 14.12
C PHE A 50 -6.40 1.19 14.87
N MET A 51 -7.53 1.68 14.38
CA MET A 51 -8.87 1.31 14.87
C MET A 51 -9.39 0.10 14.10
N PRO A 52 -9.73 -1.02 14.77
CA PRO A 52 -10.34 -2.16 14.10
C PRO A 52 -11.71 -1.80 13.50
N PRO A 53 -12.10 -2.43 12.37
CA PRO A 53 -13.40 -2.17 11.76
C PRO A 53 -14.55 -2.54 12.70
N GLY A 54 -15.62 -1.74 12.70
CA GLY A 54 -16.78 -1.95 13.58
C GLY A 54 -16.68 -1.29 14.96
N TRP A 55 -15.65 -0.47 15.20
CA TRP A 55 -15.56 0.42 16.37
C TRP A 55 -16.07 1.82 16.04
N ASP A 56 -16.74 2.44 17.00
CA ASP A 56 -17.03 3.87 16.97
C ASP A 56 -15.76 4.68 17.20
N ALA A 57 -15.54 5.72 16.39
CA ALA A 57 -14.31 6.51 16.40
C ALA A 57 -14.13 7.34 17.68
N GLU A 58 -15.23 7.85 18.26
CA GLU A 58 -15.17 8.64 19.49
C GLU A 58 -14.89 7.75 20.70
N VAL A 59 -15.53 6.58 20.74
CA VAL A 59 -15.28 5.55 21.77
C VAL A 59 -13.84 5.07 21.66
N TRP A 60 -13.37 4.74 20.45
CA TRP A 60 -12.01 4.27 20.24
C TRP A 60 -10.97 5.31 20.69
N ARG A 61 -11.15 6.59 20.36
CA ARG A 61 -10.22 7.65 20.78
C ARG A 61 -10.09 7.74 22.30
N LYS A 62 -11.20 7.58 23.03
CA LYS A 62 -11.27 7.65 24.50
C LYS A 62 -10.61 6.44 25.20
N LEU A 63 -10.38 5.33 24.50
CA LEU A 63 -9.78 4.15 25.10
C LEU A 63 -8.29 4.37 25.48
N PRO A 64 -7.85 3.84 26.64
CA PRO A 64 -6.45 3.76 26.99
C PRO A 64 -5.61 3.00 25.94
N ALA A 65 -4.34 3.36 25.80
CA ALA A 65 -3.39 2.66 24.94
C ALA A 65 -3.31 1.12 25.18
N PRO A 66 -3.31 0.59 26.43
CA PRO A 66 -3.30 -0.87 26.64
C PRO A 66 -4.56 -1.54 26.08
N ASP A 67 -5.73 -0.93 26.26
CA ASP A 67 -7.01 -1.48 25.78
C ASP A 67 -7.06 -1.47 24.26
N LYS A 68 -6.61 -0.38 23.61
CA LYS A 68 -6.47 -0.31 22.15
C LYS A 68 -5.61 -1.45 21.62
N ARG A 69 -4.45 -1.71 22.24
CA ARG A 69 -3.57 -2.84 21.85
C ARG A 69 -4.27 -4.18 22.04
N HIS A 70 -5.01 -4.36 23.13
CA HIS A 70 -5.75 -5.59 23.42
C HIS A 70 -6.86 -5.84 22.40
N PHE A 71 -7.66 -4.83 22.06
CA PHE A 71 -8.72 -4.97 21.06
C PHE A 71 -8.18 -5.16 19.64
N CYS A 72 -7.03 -4.56 19.31
CA CYS A 72 -6.31 -4.86 18.08
C CYS A 72 -5.83 -6.32 18.02
N TYR A 73 -5.37 -6.87 19.14
CA TYR A 73 -5.03 -8.29 19.22
C TYR A 73 -6.27 -9.18 19.00
N LEU A 74 -7.39 -8.87 19.67
CA LEU A 74 -8.63 -9.63 19.55
C LEU A 74 -9.21 -9.56 18.14
N SER A 75 -9.19 -8.41 17.48
CA SER A 75 -9.71 -8.28 16.11
C SER A 75 -8.90 -9.09 15.10
N ARG A 76 -7.58 -9.20 15.27
CA ARG A 76 -6.71 -9.99 14.38
C ARG A 76 -6.78 -11.48 14.64
N ARG A 77 -6.69 -11.90 15.91
CA ARG A 77 -6.55 -13.32 16.28
C ARG A 77 -7.88 -14.00 16.54
N ARG A 78 -8.87 -13.27 17.04
CA ARG A 78 -10.19 -13.79 17.42
C ARG A 78 -11.30 -13.27 16.52
N ARG A 79 -10.97 -12.50 15.48
CA ARG A 79 -11.94 -11.85 14.57
C ARG A 79 -13.00 -11.04 15.33
N PHE A 80 -12.64 -10.53 16.51
CA PHE A 80 -13.56 -9.79 17.37
C PHE A 80 -13.90 -8.43 16.76
N ARG A 81 -15.19 -8.12 16.64
CA ARG A 81 -15.71 -6.84 16.17
C ARG A 81 -16.93 -6.44 17.00
N PRO A 82 -16.94 -5.24 17.63
CA PRO A 82 -18.06 -4.83 18.48
C PRO A 82 -19.39 -4.74 17.73
N SER A 83 -19.37 -4.24 16.48
CA SER A 83 -20.58 -4.08 15.66
C SER A 83 -21.10 -5.38 15.03
N GLN A 84 -20.42 -6.52 15.21
CA GLN A 84 -20.83 -7.82 14.66
C GLN A 84 -21.07 -8.85 15.78
N GLN A 85 -21.90 -8.51 16.77
CA GLN A 85 -22.54 -9.54 17.57
C GLN A 85 -23.39 -10.45 16.63
N GLY A 86 -22.81 -11.57 16.20
CA GLY A 86 -23.55 -12.71 15.66
C GLY A 86 -23.83 -12.76 14.15
N GLN A 87 -23.26 -11.91 13.29
CA GLN A 87 -23.52 -12.00 11.84
C GLN A 87 -22.27 -11.88 10.97
N GLY A 88 -21.99 -12.97 10.25
CA GLY A 88 -21.21 -13.00 9.01
C GLY A 88 -19.73 -13.32 9.20
N GLU A 89 -19.31 -14.50 8.71
CA GLU A 89 -17.89 -14.81 8.50
C GLU A 89 -17.21 -13.66 7.75
N ALA A 90 -16.08 -13.19 8.29
CA ALA A 90 -15.26 -12.20 7.61
C ALA A 90 -14.89 -12.69 6.21
N PRO A 91 -14.96 -11.85 5.16
CA PRO A 91 -14.42 -12.21 3.86
C PRO A 91 -12.97 -12.61 4.06
N ALA A 92 -12.65 -13.86 3.74
CA ALA A 92 -11.32 -14.40 3.91
C ALA A 92 -10.34 -13.53 3.13
N LEU A 93 -9.36 -12.96 3.84
CA LEU A 93 -8.23 -12.35 3.16
C LEU A 93 -7.61 -13.43 2.26
N PRO A 94 -7.30 -13.13 0.99
CA PRO A 94 -6.62 -14.10 0.14
C PRO A 94 -5.34 -14.50 0.87
N ALA A 95 -5.17 -15.80 1.10
CA ALA A 95 -3.98 -16.35 1.69
C ALA A 95 -2.83 -16.16 0.70
N VAL A 96 -2.19 -15.00 0.73
CA VAL A 96 -0.94 -14.77 0.01
C VAL A 96 0.09 -15.66 0.69
N THR A 97 0.47 -16.74 0.02
CA THR A 97 1.48 -17.65 0.55
C THR A 97 2.82 -16.93 0.62
N ALA A 98 3.67 -17.30 1.59
CA ALA A 98 5.00 -16.70 1.76
C ALA A 98 5.83 -16.74 0.46
N GLU A 99 5.62 -17.77 -0.37
CA GLU A 99 6.18 -17.93 -1.71
C GLU A 99 5.78 -16.80 -2.67
N GLN A 100 4.49 -16.43 -2.72
CA GLN A 100 4.01 -15.35 -3.58
C GLN A 100 4.53 -13.97 -3.14
N MET A 101 4.74 -13.78 -1.84
CA MET A 101 5.29 -12.54 -1.29
C MET A 101 6.78 -12.40 -1.61
N LYS A 102 7.56 -13.48 -1.48
CA LYS A 102 8.99 -13.51 -1.86
C LYS A 102 9.17 -13.22 -3.35
N GLN A 103 8.32 -13.77 -4.21
CA GLN A 103 8.40 -13.53 -5.65
C GLN A 103 8.17 -12.05 -6.00
N LYS A 104 7.14 -11.42 -5.43
CA LYS A 104 6.89 -9.98 -5.62
C LYS A 104 8.04 -9.11 -5.13
N GLN A 105 8.62 -9.42 -3.97
CA GLN A 105 9.78 -8.70 -3.45
C GLN A 105 10.99 -8.85 -4.36
N LYS A 106 11.20 -10.04 -4.93
CA LYS A 106 12.27 -10.28 -5.90
C LYS A 106 12.06 -9.49 -7.19
N ASP A 107 10.84 -9.42 -7.70
CA ASP A 107 10.49 -8.66 -8.91
C ASP A 107 10.63 -7.15 -8.68
N GLU A 108 10.25 -6.65 -7.50
CA GLU A 108 10.47 -5.25 -7.10
C GLU A 108 11.96 -4.92 -6.93
N LEU A 109 12.73 -5.80 -6.31
CA LEU A 109 14.19 -5.67 -6.22
C LEU A 109 14.83 -5.64 -7.60
N GLN A 110 14.44 -6.54 -8.52
CA GLN A 110 14.93 -6.52 -9.90
C GLN A 110 14.56 -5.23 -10.64
N ARG A 111 13.41 -4.63 -10.33
CA ARG A 111 13.00 -3.34 -10.90
C ARG A 111 13.80 -2.15 -10.34
N LEU A 112 14.35 -2.29 -9.14
CA LEU A 112 15.14 -1.27 -8.46
C LEU A 112 16.65 -1.42 -8.76
N VAL A 113 17.14 -2.67 -8.84
CA VAL A 113 18.50 -3.02 -9.24
C VAL A 113 18.66 -2.71 -10.73
N GLY A 114 19.20 -1.53 -11.03
CA GLY A 114 19.40 -1.02 -12.39
C GLY A 114 19.00 0.43 -12.58
N LYS A 115 18.21 1.00 -11.66
CA LYS A 115 17.90 2.43 -11.63
C LYS A 115 18.96 3.23 -10.88
N VAL A 116 20.21 3.12 -11.30
CA VAL A 116 21.23 4.08 -10.87
C VAL A 116 20.95 5.37 -11.62
N SER A 117 20.64 6.44 -10.88
CA SER A 117 20.39 7.75 -11.49
C SER A 117 21.61 8.20 -12.32
N PRO A 118 21.42 8.96 -13.40
CA PRO A 118 22.55 9.46 -14.21
C PRO A 118 23.53 10.29 -13.36
N GLU A 119 23.05 11.00 -12.34
CA GLU A 119 23.86 11.76 -11.38
C GLU A 119 24.78 10.85 -10.55
N GLN A 120 24.27 9.72 -10.05
CA GLN A 120 25.08 8.75 -9.30
C GLN A 120 26.14 8.07 -10.17
N LYS A 121 25.86 7.86 -11.47
CA LYS A 121 26.88 7.35 -12.41
C LYS A 121 27.99 8.37 -12.63
N GLN A 122 27.65 9.64 -12.82
CA GLN A 122 28.63 10.72 -12.98
C GLN A 122 29.49 10.90 -11.72
N GLN A 123 28.88 10.85 -10.53
CA GLN A 123 29.63 10.91 -9.27
C GLN A 123 30.59 9.73 -9.12
N LEU A 124 30.17 8.52 -9.52
CA LEU A 124 31.02 7.34 -9.46
C LEU A 124 32.17 7.38 -10.48
N GLU A 125 31.93 7.90 -11.68
CA GLU A 125 32.98 8.14 -12.68
C GLU A 125 33.97 9.19 -12.20
N ALA A 126 33.50 10.31 -11.64
CA ALA A 126 34.36 11.35 -11.07
C ALA A 126 35.22 10.82 -9.92
N ALA A 127 34.63 10.07 -8.98
CA ALA A 127 35.36 9.44 -7.89
C ALA A 127 36.39 8.41 -8.38
N LYS A 128 36.08 7.67 -9.46
CA LYS A 128 37.04 6.75 -10.09
C LYS A 128 38.23 7.50 -10.69
N PHE A 129 38.00 8.62 -11.37
CA PHE A 129 39.08 9.44 -11.92
C PHE A 129 39.96 10.05 -10.82
N GLU A 130 39.37 10.52 -9.74
CA GLU A 130 40.11 11.06 -8.60
C GLU A 130 40.97 9.98 -7.93
N ALA A 131 40.40 8.80 -7.66
CA ALA A 131 41.14 7.67 -7.11
C ALA A 131 42.27 7.18 -8.05
N LEU A 132 42.06 7.20 -9.37
CA LEU A 132 43.11 6.88 -10.33
C LEU A 132 44.23 7.93 -10.30
N ARG A 133 43.90 9.22 -10.25
CA ARG A 133 44.89 10.29 -10.14
C ARG A 133 45.71 10.15 -8.85
N ASP A 134 45.06 9.86 -7.73
CA ASP A 134 45.74 9.69 -6.45
C ASP A 134 46.62 8.44 -6.46
N PHE A 135 46.19 7.36 -7.12
CA PHE A 135 47.00 6.16 -7.32
C PHE A 135 48.25 6.44 -8.18
N TRP A 136 48.09 7.15 -9.30
CA TRP A 136 49.21 7.53 -10.17
C TRP A 136 50.17 8.51 -9.49
N SER A 137 49.68 9.42 -8.65
CA SER A 137 50.53 10.35 -7.88
C SER A 137 51.47 9.64 -6.88
N GLN A 138 51.14 8.41 -6.50
CA GLN A 138 51.93 7.56 -5.62
C GLN A 138 52.88 6.61 -6.39
N ALA A 139 52.77 6.54 -7.72
CA ALA A 139 53.65 5.73 -8.56
C ALA A 139 55.05 6.38 -8.68
N PRO A 140 56.11 5.63 -9.01
CA PRO A 140 57.44 6.20 -9.28
C PRO A 140 57.39 7.22 -10.43
N GLU A 141 58.25 8.25 -10.40
CA GLU A 141 58.20 9.38 -11.38
C GLU A 141 58.30 8.93 -12.86
N GLU A 142 58.93 7.80 -13.13
CA GLU A 142 59.04 7.21 -14.46
C GLU A 142 57.67 6.72 -15.00
N ASP A 143 56.81 6.22 -14.11
CA ASP A 143 55.47 5.73 -14.43
C ASP A 143 54.42 6.85 -14.41
N GLN A 144 54.65 7.93 -13.65
CA GLN A 144 53.78 9.12 -13.63
C GLN A 144 53.71 9.81 -14.99
N ARG A 145 54.82 9.82 -15.77
CA ARG A 145 54.87 10.38 -17.13
C ARG A 145 54.08 9.57 -18.17
N ASN A 146 53.70 8.33 -17.85
CA ASN A 146 52.93 7.45 -18.72
C ASN A 146 51.42 7.43 -18.37
N MET A 147 50.94 8.39 -17.56
CA MET A 147 49.52 8.50 -17.23
C MET A 147 48.69 8.77 -18.51
N PRO A 148 47.66 7.97 -18.81
CA PRO A 148 46.97 7.98 -20.10
C PRO A 148 45.85 9.04 -20.22
N PHE A 149 45.89 10.11 -19.42
CA PHE A 149 44.84 11.14 -19.34
C PHE A 149 45.43 12.55 -19.30
#